data_AF-A0A3D4XPU9-F1
#
_entry.id   AF-A0A3D4XPU9-F1
#
_cell.length_a   1.000
_cell.length_b   1.000
_cell.length_c   1.000
_cell.angle_alpha   90.00
_cell.angle_beta   90.00
_cell.angle_gamma   90.00
#
_symmetry.space_group_name_H-M   'P 1'
#
loop_
_entity.id
_entity.type
_entity.pdbx_description
1 polymer ?
#
loop_
_entity_poly.entity_id
_entity_poly.type
_entity_poly.pdbx_seq_one_letter_code
_entity_poly.pdbx_strand_id
1 'polypeptide(L)'
;MRLSAFQQQRICQNASRFFGEMTHVWLFGSRVDDAKRGGDIDLYIEPENQNLSELAMAKLKFLRALHAELGEQKIDVVLRVGETELPVYQIAKNTGIALQ
;
A
#
# COMPACT_ATOMS: atom_id res chain seq x y z
N MET A 1 9.44 6.29 10.40
CA MET A 1 8.76 6.12 9.11
C MET A 1 9.33 7.07 8.05
N ARG A 2 9.85 6.50 6.97
CA ARG A 2 10.49 7.20 5.85
C ARG A 2 9.53 7.47 4.68
N LEU A 3 8.37 8.03 4.98
CA LEU A 3 7.44 8.60 4.02
C LEU A 3 7.18 10.06 4.35
N SER A 4 7.30 10.95 3.36
CA SER A 4 6.89 12.35 3.54
C SER A 4 5.38 12.46 3.72
N ALA A 5 4.91 13.56 4.34
CA ALA A 5 3.48 13.82 4.48
C ALA A 5 2.76 13.83 3.12
N PHE A 6 3.41 14.38 2.08
CA PHE A 6 2.89 14.36 0.72
C PHE A 6 2.73 12.93 0.19
N GLN A 7 3.73 12.07 0.40
CA GLN A 7 3.65 10.66 -0.04
C GLN A 7 2.52 9.91 0.66
N GLN A 8 2.42 10.04 1.99
CA GLN A 8 1.34 9.42 2.76
C GLN A 8 -0.03 9.87 2.24
N GLN A 9 -0.21 11.18 2.05
CA GLN A 9 -1.45 11.73 1.53
C GLN A 9 -1.79 11.18 0.14
N ARG A 10 -0.84 11.15 -0.79
CA ARG A 10 -1.08 10.60 -2.13
C ARG A 10 -1.37 9.11 -2.10
N ILE A 11 -0.71 8.35 -1.22
CA ILE A 11 -0.99 6.92 -1.02
C ILE A 11 -2.43 6.71 -0.55
N CYS A 12 -2.87 7.35 0.53
CA CYS A 12 -4.21 7.16 1.08
C CYS A 12 -5.30 7.65 0.11
N GLN A 13 -5.09 8.79 -0.56
CA GLN A 13 -6.03 9.31 -1.57
C GLN A 13 -6.21 8.36 -2.75
N ASN A 14 -5.11 7.84 -3.31
CA ASN A 14 -5.20 6.89 -4.41
C ASN A 14 -5.74 5.54 -3.93
N ALA A 15 -5.44 5.12 -2.69
CA ALA A 15 -5.96 3.88 -2.15
C ALA A 15 -7.49 3.94 -2.06
N SER A 16 -8.03 5.00 -1.46
CA SER A 16 -9.47 5.22 -1.36
C SER A 16 -10.13 5.27 -2.74
N ARG A 17 -9.50 6.00 -3.69
CA ARG A 17 -9.99 6.13 -5.08
C ARG A 17 -10.10 4.80 -5.83
N PHE A 18 -9.15 3.88 -5.65
CA PHE A 18 -9.05 2.67 -6.46
C PHE A 18 -9.53 1.40 -5.75
N PHE A 19 -9.54 1.39 -4.41
CA PHE A 19 -9.86 0.21 -3.60
C PHE A 19 -11.08 0.40 -2.69
N GLY A 20 -11.69 1.60 -2.68
CA GLY A 20 -12.87 1.93 -1.88
C GLY A 20 -12.54 2.81 -0.67
N GLU A 21 -13.50 3.60 -0.21
CA GLU A 21 -13.33 4.55 0.90
C GLU A 21 -13.05 3.83 2.23
N MET A 22 -13.53 2.58 2.37
CA MET A 22 -13.31 1.75 3.55
C MET A 22 -12.04 0.88 3.44
N THR A 23 -11.16 1.18 2.50
CA THR A 23 -9.88 0.46 2.36
C THR A 23 -8.96 0.78 3.54
N HIS A 24 -8.24 -0.21 4.02
CA HIS A 24 -7.19 -0.01 5.02
C HIS A 24 -5.81 -0.11 4.37
N VAL A 25 -4.87 0.71 4.85
CA VAL A 25 -3.53 0.80 4.27
C VAL A 25 -2.47 0.77 5.34
N TRP A 26 -1.48 -0.10 5.17
CA TRP A 26 -0.29 -0.16 6.01
C TRP A 26 0.97 0.04 5.17
N LEU A 27 1.88 0.87 5.68
CA LEU A 27 3.28 0.83 5.28
C LEU A 27 3.97 -0.28 6.09
N PHE A 28 4.68 -1.19 5.43
CA PHE A 28 5.50 -2.18 6.11
C PHE A 28 6.92 -2.23 5.54
N GLY A 29 7.70 -3.22 5.96
CA GLY A 29 9.02 -3.46 5.39
C GLY A 29 10.06 -2.39 5.74
N SER A 30 10.91 -2.05 4.76
CA SER A 30 12.16 -1.33 5.03
C SER A 30 11.95 0.13 5.47
N ARG A 31 10.83 0.77 5.08
CA ARG A 31 10.56 2.19 5.32
C ARG A 31 9.82 2.50 6.62
N VAL A 32 9.45 1.48 7.38
CA VAL A 32 8.94 1.67 8.75
C VAL A 32 10.04 2.26 9.65
N ASP A 33 11.27 1.76 9.49
CA ASP A 33 12.44 2.10 10.29
C ASP A 33 13.24 3.26 9.66
N ASP A 34 13.42 4.34 10.42
CA ASP A 34 14.17 5.54 10.01
C ASP A 34 15.69 5.34 10.01
N ALA A 35 16.20 4.34 10.76
CA ALA A 35 17.63 4.04 10.83
C ALA A 35 18.14 3.30 9.58
N LYS A 36 17.23 2.72 8.78
CA LYS A 36 17.57 2.01 7.54
C LYS A 36 17.78 2.96 6.36
N ARG A 37 18.62 2.57 5.41
CA ARG A 37 18.93 3.35 4.19
C ARG A 37 18.37 2.67 2.94
N GLY A 38 17.92 3.48 1.97
CA GLY A 38 17.35 2.98 0.72
C GLY A 38 16.03 2.22 0.91
N GLY A 39 15.61 1.48 -0.11
CA GLY A 39 14.46 0.58 -0.06
C GLY A 39 13.19 1.08 -0.73
N ASP A 40 12.36 0.11 -1.07
CA ASP A 40 11.10 0.29 -1.79
C ASP A 40 9.99 0.70 -0.81
N ILE A 41 8.88 1.25 -1.31
CA ILE A 41 7.69 1.47 -0.48
C ILE A 41 6.88 0.17 -0.49
N ASP A 42 6.95 -0.60 0.58
CA ASP A 42 6.14 -1.81 0.76
C ASP A 42 4.77 -1.44 1.36
N LEU A 43 3.69 -1.59 0.60
CA LEU A 43 2.33 -1.30 1.02
C LEU A 43 1.49 -2.55 1.11
N TYR A 44 0.80 -2.72 2.22
CA TYR A 44 -0.26 -3.71 2.39
C TYR A 44 -1.61 -3.00 2.37
N ILE A 45 -2.53 -3.49 1.55
CA ILE A 45 -3.84 -2.90 1.34
C ILE A 45 -4.92 -3.96 1.52
N GLU A 46 -5.92 -3.62 2.34
CA GLU A 46 -7.16 -4.39 2.47
C GLU A 46 -8.28 -3.66 1.73
N PRO A 47 -8.55 -4.04 0.48
CA PRO A 47 -9.55 -3.35 -0.33
C PRO A 47 -10.97 -3.67 0.14
N GLU A 48 -11.87 -2.70 0.00
CA GLU A 48 -13.30 -2.84 0.30
C GLU A 48 -13.96 -3.86 -0.63
N ASN A 49 -13.62 -3.80 -1.92
CA ASN A 49 -14.09 -4.74 -2.93
C ASN A 49 -13.12 -5.93 -3.07
N GLN A 50 -13.65 -7.15 -3.11
CA GLN A 50 -12.87 -8.40 -3.21
C GLN A 50 -12.95 -9.07 -4.60
N ASN A 51 -13.51 -8.40 -5.62
CA ASN A 51 -13.54 -8.89 -6.99
C ASN A 51 -12.12 -8.93 -7.59
N LEU A 52 -11.61 -10.12 -7.86
CA LEU A 52 -10.24 -10.37 -8.33
C LEU A 52 -9.87 -9.60 -9.61
N SER A 53 -10.78 -9.56 -10.58
CA SER A 53 -10.54 -8.91 -11.87
C SER A 53 -10.43 -7.40 -11.71
N GLU A 54 -11.32 -6.82 -10.90
CA GLU A 54 -11.31 -5.40 -10.59
C GLU A 54 -10.10 -5.01 -9.75
N LEU A 55 -9.70 -5.84 -8.78
CA LEU A 55 -8.53 -5.63 -7.94
C LEU A 55 -7.23 -5.62 -8.73
N ALA A 56 -7.05 -6.53 -9.68
CA ALA A 56 -5.86 -6.54 -10.53
C ALA A 56 -5.75 -5.24 -11.35
N MET A 57 -6.89 -4.78 -11.91
CA MET A 57 -6.95 -3.54 -12.67
C MET A 57 -6.75 -2.29 -11.79
N ALA A 58 -7.35 -2.30 -10.59
CA ALA A 58 -7.20 -1.25 -9.59
C ALA A 58 -5.75 -1.11 -9.14
N LYS A 59 -5.06 -2.24 -8.87
CA LYS A 59 -3.63 -2.26 -8.53
C LYS A 59 -2.76 -1.60 -9.59
N LEU A 60 -2.98 -1.95 -10.86
CA LEU A 60 -2.26 -1.34 -11.99
C LEU A 60 -2.50 0.16 -12.09
N LYS A 61 -3.76 0.61 -11.95
CA LYS A 61 -4.11 2.04 -11.98
C LYS A 61 -3.52 2.80 -10.79
N PHE A 62 -3.57 2.21 -9.60
CA PHE A 62 -3.00 2.73 -8.37
C PHE A 62 -1.48 2.94 -8.50
N LEU A 63 -0.74 1.91 -8.93
CA LEU A 63 0.72 2.02 -9.13
C LEU A 63 1.08 3.08 -10.17
N ARG A 64 0.35 3.14 -11.29
CA ARG A 64 0.57 4.17 -12.31
C ARG A 64 0.32 5.58 -11.79
N ALA A 65 -0.74 5.79 -11.00
CA ALA A 65 -1.05 7.09 -10.43
C ALA A 65 0.01 7.54 -9.42
N LEU A 66 0.44 6.63 -8.53
CA LEU A 66 1.50 6.94 -7.58
C LEU A 66 2.83 7.22 -8.28
N HIS A 67 3.19 6.50 -9.33
CA HIS A 67 4.42 6.77 -10.07
C HIS A 67 4.39 8.15 -10.74
N ALA A 68 3.24 8.56 -11.28
CA ALA A 68 3.08 9.90 -11.87
C ALA A 68 3.21 11.03 -10.84
N GLU A 69 2.84 10.78 -9.58
CA GLU A 69 2.77 11.80 -8.53
C GLU A 69 4.01 11.82 -7.62
N LEU A 70 4.62 10.65 -7.40
CA LEU A 70 5.75 10.45 -6.50
C LEU A 70 7.09 10.26 -7.24
N GLY A 71 7.05 10.16 -8.58
CA GLY A 71 8.21 9.90 -9.44
C GLY A 71 8.59 8.42 -9.47
N GLU A 72 9.83 8.14 -9.92
CA GLU A 72 10.39 6.78 -10.06
C GLU A 72 10.73 6.09 -8.73
N GLN A 73 9.85 6.21 -7.74
CA GLN A 73 9.94 5.39 -6.54
C GLN A 73 9.41 3.99 -6.83
N LYS A 74 10.18 2.97 -6.46
CA LYS A 74 9.69 1.60 -6.42
C LYS A 74 8.68 1.45 -5.30
N ILE A 75 7.49 0.97 -5.65
CA ILE A 75 6.36 0.75 -4.74
C ILE A 75 5.87 -0.67 -4.97
N ASP A 76 5.98 -1.50 -3.94
CA ASP A 76 5.47 -2.86 -3.93
C ASP A 76 4.15 -2.91 -3.17
N VAL A 77 3.13 -3.49 -3.80
CA VAL A 77 1.77 -3.53 -3.24
C VAL A 77 1.34 -4.97 -3.05
N VAL A 78 1.05 -5.32 -1.80
CA VAL A 78 0.42 -6.58 -1.40
C VAL A 78 -1.05 -6.29 -1.11
N LEU A 79 -1.94 -6.93 -1.87
CA LEU A 79 -3.38 -6.86 -1.62
C LEU A 79 -3.80 -8.06 -0.78
N ARG A 80 -4.68 -7.83 0.19
CA ARG A 80 -5.50 -8.89 0.77
C ARG A 80 -6.51 -9.34 -0.28
N VAL A 81 -6.44 -10.62 -0.63
CA VAL A 81 -7.28 -11.22 -1.65
C VAL A 81 -7.96 -12.46 -1.08
N GLY A 82 -9.29 -12.43 -1.02
CA GLY A 82 -10.07 -13.50 -0.42
C GLY A 82 -9.84 -13.61 1.09
N GLU A 83 -10.15 -14.78 1.65
CA GLU A 83 -10.15 -15.00 3.10
C GLU A 83 -8.87 -15.67 3.63
N THR A 84 -8.00 -16.15 2.74
CA THR A 84 -6.78 -16.84 3.14
C THR A 84 -5.80 -15.88 3.80
N GLU A 85 -5.49 -16.13 5.06
CA GLU A 85 -4.49 -15.36 5.78
C GLU A 85 -3.07 -15.81 5.38
N LEU A 86 -2.32 -14.92 4.74
CA LEU A 86 -0.93 -15.18 4.37
C LEU A 86 0.03 -14.63 5.44
N PRO A 87 1.20 -15.26 5.67
CA PRO A 87 2.18 -14.77 6.65
C PRO A 87 2.59 -13.30 6.44
N VAL A 88 2.61 -12.85 5.18
CA VAL A 88 2.93 -11.45 4.84
C VAL A 88 1.89 -10.45 5.35
N TYR A 89 0.62 -10.84 5.46
CA TYR A 89 -0.45 -9.98 6.00
C TYR A 89 -0.24 -9.76 7.50
N GLN A 90 0.11 -10.82 8.22
CA GLN A 90 0.46 -10.75 9.64
C GLN A 90 1.70 -9.90 9.89
N ILE A 91 2.74 -10.07 9.06
CA ILE A 91 3.95 -9.23 9.16
C ILE A 91 3.59 -7.77 8.94
N ALA A 92 2.80 -7.45 7.90
CA ALA A 92 2.41 -6.09 7.61
C ALA A 92 1.59 -5.45 8.75
N LYS A 93 0.65 -6.17 9.36
CA LYS A 93 -0.16 -5.67 10.48
C LYS A 93 0.63 -5.52 11.78
N ASN A 94 1.53 -6.47 12.07
CA ASN A 94 2.29 -6.49 13.33
C ASN A 94 3.50 -5.57 13.34
N THR A 95 4.13 -5.35 12.17
CA THR A 95 5.36 -4.56 12.06
C THR A 95 5.18 -3.26 11.29
N GLY A 96 4.07 -3.12 10.56
CA GLY A 96 3.77 -1.94 9.77
C GLY A 96 3.14 -0.81 10.57
N ILE A 97 3.00 0.33 9.89
CA ILE A 97 2.34 1.54 10.38
C ILE A 97 1.08 1.72 9.57
N ALA A 98 -0.07 1.77 10.25
CA ALA A 98 -1.35 2.10 9.63
C ALA A 98 -1.33 3.55 9.12
N LEU A 99 -1.70 3.74 7.85
CA LEU A 99 -1.80 5.04 7.18
C LEU A 99 -3.26 5.49 7.03
N GLN A 100 -4.19 4.53 6.98
CA GLN A 100 -5.63 4.69 6.90
C GLN A 100 -6.30 3.46 7.50
#